data_AF-A0AA88XAP4-F1
#
_entry.id   AF-A0AA88XAP4-F1
#
_cell.length_a   1.000
_cell.length_b   1.000
_cell.length_c   1.000
_cell.angle_alpha   90.00
_cell.angle_beta   90.00
_cell.angle_gamma   90.00
#
_symmetry.space_group_name_H-M   'P 1'
#
loop_
_entity.id
_entity.type
_entity.pdbx_description
1 polymer ?
#
loop_
_entity_poly.entity_id
_entity_poly.type
_entity_poly.pdbx_seq_one_letter_code
_entity_poly.pdbx_strand_id
1 'polypeptide(L)'
;MNFDAVVGDDTVLANRSLYVEFTQPFAESGLTMLVPVKSEAHKAWMFFKPLSLEMWVVTYAILCCTMFVVWFFEHQTKNPEFEGPWKDQLATSLWFIFFSLFYSHREKIQSTYTKVVVVVWLFVVMVLTSSYTASLSSMLTVQKLEPKRVLRLNNIKSVVNPHDYPKEFNSGSITAAFLELPYEKVFRQEYCDRYTLTGPTYRFGGFGFVFQKGSPIAADVSEAILIMSEDGRLKEIVKKWLSPSKNCSSDTTKGTDSLSLKSFWGLYLISVVTSTGAYTLSQGSAKWEFVSPSELAPEAFLEALRPTQLEIPLRN
;
A
#
# COMPACT_ATOMS: atom_id res chain seq x y z
N MET A 1 -11.28 -17.98 -55.72
CA MET A 1 -9.81 -18.09 -55.56
C MET A 1 -9.56 -19.43 -54.91
N ASN A 2 -8.84 -20.33 -55.58
CA ASN A 2 -8.42 -21.60 -55.00
C ASN A 2 -7.03 -21.37 -54.41
N PHE A 3 -6.92 -21.48 -53.08
CA PHE A 3 -5.66 -21.36 -52.38
C PHE A 3 -5.22 -22.77 -51.93
N ASP A 4 -3.93 -23.05 -52.05
CA ASP A 4 -3.36 -24.37 -51.72
C ASP A 4 -2.88 -24.46 -50.27
N ALA A 5 -2.48 -23.32 -49.70
CA ALA A 5 -2.11 -23.18 -48.30
C ALA A 5 -2.43 -21.77 -47.78
N VAL A 6 -2.66 -21.65 -46.49
CA VAL A 6 -2.79 -20.37 -45.77
C VAL A 6 -1.74 -20.32 -44.67
N VAL A 7 -1.03 -19.20 -44.62
CA VAL A 7 0.03 -18.92 -43.65
C VAL A 7 -0.38 -17.67 -42.90
N GLY A 8 -0.72 -17.83 -41.62
CA GLY A 8 -1.21 -16.74 -40.78
C GLY A 8 -1.40 -17.17 -39.33
N ASP A 9 -2.04 -16.30 -38.57
CA ASP A 9 -2.50 -16.49 -37.18
C ASP A 9 -3.79 -17.34 -37.15
N ASP A 10 -3.78 -18.47 -37.84
CA ASP A 10 -4.94 -19.38 -37.87
C ASP A 10 -4.94 -20.32 -36.66
N THR A 11 -5.96 -20.18 -35.82
CA THR A 11 -6.16 -21.03 -34.65
C THR A 11 -6.77 -22.38 -35.03
N VAL A 12 -6.11 -23.45 -34.59
CA VAL A 12 -6.58 -24.82 -34.76
C VAL A 12 -7.80 -25.04 -33.88
N LEU A 13 -8.98 -25.10 -34.49
CA LEU A 13 -10.27 -25.26 -33.82
C LEU A 13 -11.04 -26.47 -34.38
N ALA A 14 -11.75 -27.19 -33.52
CA ALA A 14 -12.46 -28.41 -33.89
C ALA A 14 -13.50 -28.19 -35.01
N ASN A 15 -14.19 -27.05 -35.02
CA ASN A 15 -15.16 -26.74 -36.08
C ASN A 15 -14.46 -26.45 -37.43
N ARG A 16 -13.25 -25.87 -37.40
CA ARG A 16 -12.49 -25.54 -38.61
C ARG A 16 -11.80 -26.79 -39.20
N SER A 17 -11.33 -27.71 -38.36
CA SER A 17 -10.62 -28.92 -38.80
C SER A 17 -11.49 -29.90 -39.60
N LEU A 18 -12.81 -29.71 -39.61
CA LEU A 18 -13.74 -30.44 -40.47
C LEU A 18 -13.57 -30.10 -41.96
N TYR A 19 -13.14 -28.88 -42.28
CA TYR A 19 -13.09 -28.36 -43.66
C TYR A 19 -11.68 -28.29 -44.22
N VAL A 20 -10.66 -28.18 -43.35
CA VAL A 20 -9.26 -27.99 -43.72
C VAL A 20 -8.34 -28.91 -42.91
N GLU A 21 -7.14 -29.12 -43.40
CA GLU A 21 -6.08 -29.82 -42.68
C GLU A 21 -5.17 -28.79 -42.00
N PHE A 22 -4.97 -28.92 -40.69
CA PHE A 22 -4.04 -28.07 -39.95
C PHE A 22 -2.74 -28.82 -39.71
N THR A 23 -1.63 -28.07 -39.70
CA THR A 23 -0.36 -28.63 -39.23
C THR A 23 -0.32 -28.73 -37.71
N GLN A 24 0.73 -29.38 -37.18
CA GLN A 24 1.13 -29.20 -35.79
C GLN A 24 1.28 -27.71 -35.47
N PRO A 25 0.85 -27.26 -34.27
CA PRO A 25 0.87 -25.86 -33.93
C PRO A 25 2.31 -25.37 -33.72
N PHE A 26 2.68 -24.31 -34.43
CA PHE A 26 4.01 -23.69 -34.30
C PHE A 26 4.06 -22.66 -33.16
N ALA A 27 2.92 -22.25 -32.62
CA ALA A 27 2.85 -21.35 -31.46
C ALA A 27 1.64 -21.66 -30.58
N GLU A 28 1.78 -21.40 -29.28
CA GLU A 28 0.67 -21.50 -28.33
C GLU A 28 -0.38 -20.41 -28.62
N SER A 29 -1.64 -20.82 -28.71
CA SER A 29 -2.78 -19.91 -28.71
C SER A 29 -3.53 -20.01 -27.38
N GLY A 30 -4.14 -18.90 -26.99
CA GLY A 30 -4.91 -18.78 -25.78
C GLY A 30 -5.31 -17.35 -25.52
N LEU A 31 -6.39 -17.17 -24.78
CA LEU A 31 -6.94 -15.88 -24.43
C LEU A 31 -6.54 -15.50 -23.02
N THR A 32 -6.04 -14.28 -22.87
CA THR A 32 -5.72 -13.70 -21.57
C THR A 32 -6.42 -12.36 -21.41
N MET A 33 -6.68 -12.00 -20.16
CA MET A 33 -7.40 -10.77 -19.83
C MET A 33 -6.40 -9.70 -19.39
N LEU A 34 -6.46 -8.57 -20.07
CA LEU A 34 -5.64 -7.41 -19.84
C LEU A 34 -6.46 -6.30 -19.17
N VAL A 35 -5.91 -5.70 -18.11
CA VAL A 35 -6.55 -4.62 -17.35
C VAL A 35 -5.54 -3.49 -17.11
N PRO A 36 -5.93 -2.20 -17.20
CA PRO A 36 -5.05 -1.09 -16.86
C PRO A 36 -4.69 -1.10 -15.37
N VAL A 37 -3.41 -0.94 -15.07
CA VAL A 37 -2.91 -0.78 -13.70
C VAL A 37 -3.31 0.61 -13.21
N LYS A 38 -4.21 0.67 -12.24
CA LYS A 38 -4.54 1.93 -11.58
C LYS A 38 -3.47 2.24 -10.54
N SER A 39 -2.74 3.33 -10.73
CA SER A 39 -1.83 3.86 -9.71
C SER A 39 -2.66 4.48 -8.59
N GLU A 40 -2.88 3.73 -7.52
CA GLU A 40 -3.72 4.17 -6.42
C GLU A 40 -2.97 5.15 -5.52
N ALA A 41 -3.30 6.45 -5.63
CA ALA A 41 -2.76 7.51 -4.78
C ALA A 41 -3.00 7.26 -3.26
N HIS A 42 -4.00 6.44 -2.92
CA HIS A 42 -4.31 6.10 -1.53
C HIS A 42 -3.36 5.06 -0.91
N LYS A 43 -2.34 4.57 -1.64
CA LYS A 43 -1.31 3.67 -1.10
C LYS A 43 -0.56 4.29 0.09
N ALA A 44 -0.50 5.62 0.17
CA ALA A 44 0.12 6.35 1.29
C ALA A 44 -0.65 6.26 2.62
N TRP A 45 -1.98 6.09 2.58
CA TRP A 45 -2.85 5.97 3.76
C TRP A 45 -3.20 4.51 4.08
N MET A 46 -2.44 3.56 3.53
CA MET A 46 -2.67 2.13 3.69
C MET A 46 -2.52 1.68 5.15
N PHE A 47 -1.87 2.45 6.03
CA PHE A 47 -1.76 2.15 7.47
C PHE A 47 -3.07 2.33 8.25
N PHE A 48 -3.96 3.21 7.81
CA PHE A 48 -5.23 3.44 8.51
C PHE A 48 -6.35 2.52 8.01
N LYS A 49 -6.18 1.90 6.84
CA LYS A 49 -7.15 0.95 6.26
C LYS A 49 -7.37 -0.37 7.01
N PRO A 50 -6.38 -0.99 7.70
CA PRO A 50 -6.58 -2.30 8.32
C PRO A 50 -7.55 -2.26 9.51
N LEU A 51 -7.74 -1.07 10.10
CA LEU A 51 -8.60 -0.87 11.26
C LEU A 51 -9.77 0.04 10.88
N SER A 52 -11.00 -0.46 11.04
CA SER A 52 -12.19 0.35 10.78
C SER A 52 -12.33 1.48 11.79
N LEU A 53 -13.07 2.54 11.41
CA LEU A 53 -13.32 3.69 12.29
C LEU A 53 -14.02 3.25 13.60
N GLU A 54 -14.91 2.27 13.53
CA GLU A 54 -15.54 1.66 14.71
C GLU A 54 -14.51 1.04 15.66
N MET A 55 -13.53 0.30 15.13
CA MET A 55 -12.48 -0.31 15.93
C MET A 55 -11.53 0.73 16.53
N TRP A 56 -11.27 1.85 15.84
CA TRP A 56 -10.54 2.98 16.41
C TRP A 56 -11.25 3.58 17.62
N VAL A 57 -12.58 3.76 17.55
CA VAL A 57 -13.38 4.29 18.67
C VAL A 57 -13.35 3.35 19.86
N VAL A 58 -13.54 2.04 19.64
CA VAL A 58 -13.47 1.03 20.71
C VAL A 58 -12.08 1.00 21.35
N THR A 59 -11.02 1.04 20.54
CA THR A 59 -9.63 1.06 21.05
C THR A 59 -9.37 2.30 21.89
N TYR A 60 -9.81 3.48 21.43
CA TYR A 60 -9.71 4.72 22.19
C TYR A 60 -10.52 4.67 23.49
N ALA A 61 -11.73 4.10 23.47
CA ALA A 61 -12.54 3.92 24.67
C ALA A 61 -11.86 3.02 25.70
N ILE A 62 -11.30 1.88 25.29
CA ILE A 62 -10.56 0.98 26.19
C ILE A 62 -9.32 1.68 26.76
N LEU A 63 -8.59 2.46 25.95
CA LEU A 63 -7.45 3.26 26.41
C LEU A 63 -7.86 4.29 27.48
N CYS A 64 -8.97 5.00 27.28
CA CYS A 64 -9.48 5.94 28.27
C CYS A 64 -9.93 5.24 29.56
N CYS A 65 -10.55 4.05 29.45
CA CYS A 65 -10.94 3.25 30.61
C CYS A 65 -9.72 2.77 31.41
N THR A 66 -8.67 2.25 30.75
CA THR A 66 -7.45 1.81 31.45
C THR A 66 -6.70 2.97 32.07
N MET A 67 -6.69 4.14 31.41
CA MET A 67 -6.18 5.39 32.00
C MET A 67 -6.85 5.71 33.33
N PHE A 68 -8.18 5.69 33.32
CA PHE A 68 -8.96 6.01 34.51
C PHE A 68 -8.75 4.98 35.62
N VAL A 69 -8.70 3.69 35.28
CA VAL A 69 -8.50 2.61 36.26
C VAL A 69 -7.11 2.70 36.91
N VAL A 70 -6.05 2.89 36.12
CA VAL A 70 -4.67 3.04 36.65
C VAL A 70 -4.58 4.29 37.52
N TRP A 71 -5.10 5.42 37.03
CA TRP A 71 -5.15 6.66 37.80
C TRP A 71 -5.88 6.48 39.12
N PHE A 72 -7.07 5.85 39.13
CA PHE A 72 -7.87 5.65 40.34
C PHE A 72 -7.15 4.78 41.39
N PHE A 73 -6.58 3.65 40.98
CA PHE A 73 -5.90 2.74 41.91
C PHE A 73 -4.57 3.29 42.43
N GLU A 74 -3.77 3.92 41.57
CA GLU A 74 -2.49 4.52 42.01
C GLU A 74 -2.73 5.78 42.86
N HIS A 75 -3.80 6.54 42.59
CA HIS A 75 -4.20 7.67 43.42
C HIS A 75 -4.64 7.23 44.83
N GLN A 76 -5.44 6.16 44.95
CA GLN A 76 -5.83 5.63 46.27
C GLN A 76 -4.64 5.13 47.10
N THR A 77 -3.60 4.64 46.44
CA THR A 77 -2.43 4.03 47.10
C THR A 77 -1.36 5.06 47.49
N LYS A 78 -1.57 6.36 47.18
CA LYS A 78 -0.61 7.46 47.43
C LYS A 78 0.81 7.14 46.96
N ASN A 79 0.95 6.80 45.68
CA ASN A 79 2.25 6.53 45.08
C ASN A 79 2.99 7.87 44.82
N PRO A 80 4.23 8.08 45.33
CA PRO A 80 4.95 9.34 45.18
C PRO A 80 5.27 9.73 43.73
N GLU A 81 5.31 8.77 42.78
CA GLU A 81 5.48 9.08 41.35
C GLU A 81 4.20 9.58 40.66
N PHE A 82 3.04 9.45 41.33
CA PHE A 82 1.74 9.92 40.85
C PHE A 82 1.17 11.06 41.71
N GLU A 83 1.97 11.68 42.59
CA GLU A 83 1.56 12.85 43.36
C GLU A 83 1.79 14.14 42.57
N GLY A 84 0.72 14.92 42.37
CA GLY A 84 0.78 16.18 41.63
C GLY A 84 -0.60 16.81 41.41
N PRO A 85 -0.67 18.02 40.83
CA PRO A 85 -1.92 18.60 40.35
C PRO A 85 -2.59 17.66 39.33
N TRP A 86 -3.92 17.74 39.22
CA TRP A 86 -4.72 16.81 38.38
C TRP A 86 -4.26 16.72 36.91
N LYS A 87 -3.67 17.80 36.36
CA LYS A 87 -3.12 17.83 35.00
C LYS A 87 -1.86 16.98 34.85
N ASP A 88 -0.98 17.00 35.84
CA ASP A 88 0.28 16.26 35.82
C ASP A 88 0.04 14.76 36.03
N GLN A 89 -0.96 14.41 36.86
CA GLN A 89 -1.40 13.01 37.04
C GLN A 89 -2.04 12.41 35.79
N LEU A 90 -2.80 13.21 35.05
CA LEU A 90 -3.31 12.81 33.74
C LEU A 90 -2.19 12.69 32.71
N ALA A 91 -1.19 13.58 32.76
CA ALA A 91 -0.03 13.51 31.88
C ALA A 91 0.81 12.25 32.14
N THR A 92 1.08 11.89 33.40
CA THR A 92 1.84 10.68 33.74
C THR A 92 1.06 9.41 33.39
N SER A 93 -0.24 9.36 33.65
CA SER A 93 -1.08 8.21 33.23
C SER A 93 -1.21 8.07 31.71
N LEU A 94 -1.36 9.17 30.97
CA LEU A 94 -1.33 9.15 29.49
C LEU A 94 0.04 8.69 28.95
N TRP A 95 1.12 9.19 29.55
CA TRP A 95 2.49 8.82 29.22
C TRP A 95 2.72 7.33 29.45
N PHE A 96 2.30 6.80 30.61
CA PHE A 96 2.36 5.38 30.95
C PHE A 96 1.64 4.50 29.92
N ILE A 97 0.42 4.86 29.53
CA ILE A 97 -0.36 4.08 28.53
C ILE A 97 0.31 4.10 27.16
N PHE A 98 0.81 5.26 26.75
CA PHE A 98 1.53 5.40 25.49
C PHE A 98 2.78 4.49 25.45
N PHE A 99 3.60 4.48 26.51
CA PHE A 99 4.78 3.61 26.58
C PHE A 99 4.43 2.12 26.75
N SER A 100 3.30 1.81 27.40
CA SER A 100 2.78 0.44 27.51
C SER A 100 2.40 -0.16 26.15
N LEU A 101 1.95 0.65 25.18
CA LEU A 101 1.65 0.16 23.81
C LEU A 101 2.90 -0.32 23.07
N PHE A 102 4.08 0.20 23.44
CA PHE A 102 5.38 -0.17 22.85
C PHE A 102 6.19 -1.15 23.71
N TYR A 103 5.55 -1.79 24.71
CA TYR A 103 6.23 -2.69 25.66
C TYR A 103 7.37 -2.03 26.45
N SER A 104 7.41 -0.70 26.55
CA SER A 104 8.42 -0.01 27.34
C SER A 104 7.86 0.28 28.73
N HIS A 105 8.29 -0.47 29.75
CA HIS A 105 7.93 -0.17 31.14
C HIS A 105 9.07 0.58 31.82
N ARG A 106 8.82 1.85 32.14
CA ARG A 106 9.76 2.72 32.87
C ARG A 106 9.32 2.99 34.31
N GLU A 107 8.04 2.82 34.66
CA GLU A 107 7.47 3.26 35.93
C GLU A 107 7.29 2.12 36.94
N LYS A 108 7.57 2.39 38.21
CA LYS A 108 7.45 1.41 39.31
C LYS A 108 6.05 1.45 39.91
N ILE A 109 5.22 0.49 39.51
CA ILE A 109 3.84 0.33 40.02
C ILE A 109 3.88 -0.34 41.40
N GLN A 110 3.28 0.30 42.41
CA GLN A 110 3.28 -0.21 43.79
C GLN A 110 2.13 -1.21 44.02
N SER A 111 0.90 -0.87 43.58
CA SER A 111 -0.31 -1.65 43.87
C SER A 111 -0.32 -3.00 43.14
N THR A 112 -0.59 -4.07 43.90
CA THR A 112 -0.76 -5.43 43.35
C THR A 112 -1.96 -5.51 42.40
N TYR A 113 -3.03 -4.75 42.65
CA TYR A 113 -4.21 -4.71 41.78
C TYR A 113 -3.91 -4.04 40.43
N THR A 114 -3.19 -2.92 40.45
CA THR A 114 -2.75 -2.24 39.22
C THR A 114 -1.85 -3.16 38.38
N LYS A 115 -0.97 -3.95 39.01
CA LYS A 115 -0.16 -4.95 38.30
C LYS A 115 -1.01 -5.98 37.55
N VAL A 116 -2.08 -6.50 38.18
CA VAL A 116 -3.00 -7.44 37.52
C VAL A 116 -3.70 -6.77 36.34
N VAL A 117 -4.22 -5.54 36.53
CA VAL A 117 -4.86 -4.77 35.45
C VAL A 117 -3.91 -4.52 34.29
N VAL A 118 -2.65 -4.17 34.57
CA VAL A 118 -1.62 -3.93 33.55
C VAL A 118 -1.25 -5.21 32.80
N VAL A 119 -1.15 -6.36 33.48
CA VAL A 119 -0.91 -7.64 32.80
C VAL A 119 -2.03 -7.97 31.82
N VAL A 120 -3.30 -7.79 32.24
CA VAL A 120 -4.46 -7.99 31.35
C VAL A 120 -4.45 -6.99 30.18
N TRP A 121 -4.12 -5.73 30.44
CA TRP A 121 -3.99 -4.70 29.41
C TRP A 121 -2.88 -5.04 28.38
N LEU A 122 -1.72 -5.51 28.83
CA LEU A 122 -0.63 -5.92 27.95
C LEU A 122 -1.03 -7.10 27.05
N PHE A 123 -1.85 -8.02 27.56
CA PHE A 123 -2.42 -9.08 26.74
C PHE A 123 -3.35 -8.54 25.64
N VAL A 124 -4.19 -7.54 25.96
CA VAL A 124 -5.03 -6.87 24.96
C VAL A 124 -4.18 -6.18 23.88
N VAL A 125 -3.15 -5.44 24.29
CA VAL A 125 -2.20 -4.78 23.37
C VAL A 125 -1.49 -5.79 22.47
N MET A 126 -1.09 -6.94 23.01
CA MET A 126 -0.50 -8.04 22.23
C MET A 126 -1.43 -8.52 21.11
N VAL A 127 -2.70 -8.74 21.44
CA VAL A 127 -3.71 -9.19 20.47
C VAL A 127 -3.97 -8.13 19.42
N LEU A 128 -4.06 -6.85 19.83
CA LEU A 128 -4.28 -5.72 18.91
C LEU A 128 -3.11 -5.56 17.92
N THR A 129 -1.87 -5.56 18.41
CA THR A 129 -0.66 -5.43 17.56
C THR A 129 -0.49 -6.63 16.62
N SER A 130 -0.75 -7.84 17.11
CA SER A 130 -0.75 -9.07 16.29
C SER A 130 -1.80 -9.02 15.18
N SER A 131 -3.05 -8.65 15.54
CA SER A 131 -4.17 -8.58 14.59
C SER A 131 -3.99 -7.47 13.56
N TYR A 132 -3.44 -6.32 13.97
CA TYR A 132 -3.09 -5.22 13.07
C TYR A 132 -2.03 -5.67 12.06
N THR A 133 -0.97 -6.32 12.52
CA THR A 133 0.11 -6.83 11.65
C THR A 133 -0.42 -7.87 10.67
N ALA A 134 -1.26 -8.80 11.13
CA ALA A 134 -1.88 -9.82 10.29
C ALA A 134 -2.82 -9.21 9.23
N SER A 135 -3.63 -8.22 9.61
CA SER A 135 -4.56 -7.56 8.69
C SER A 135 -3.84 -6.71 7.64
N LEU A 136 -2.80 -5.99 8.05
CA LEU A 136 -1.94 -5.24 7.13
C LEU A 136 -1.22 -6.18 6.14
N SER A 137 -0.68 -7.30 6.63
CA SER A 137 -0.03 -8.32 5.81
C SER A 137 -1.00 -8.95 4.79
N SER A 138 -2.22 -9.30 5.23
CA SER A 138 -3.28 -9.81 4.36
C SER A 138 -3.62 -8.80 3.27
N MET A 139 -3.81 -7.52 3.61
CA MET A 139 -4.14 -6.49 2.63
C MET A 139 -3.02 -6.27 1.59
N LEU A 140 -1.75 -6.30 2.01
CA LEU A 140 -0.61 -6.24 1.09
C LEU A 140 -0.53 -7.46 0.16
N THR A 141 -1.04 -8.61 0.60
CA THR A 141 -1.10 -9.84 -0.20
C THR A 141 -2.29 -9.82 -1.17
N VAL A 142 -3.48 -9.39 -0.73
CA VAL A 142 -4.72 -9.38 -1.53
C VAL A 142 -4.66 -8.36 -2.67
N GLN A 143 -3.99 -7.22 -2.49
CA GLN A 143 -3.78 -6.26 -3.60
C GLN A 143 -2.99 -6.86 -4.78
N LYS A 144 -2.26 -7.97 -4.58
CA LYS A 144 -1.58 -8.69 -5.66
C LYS A 144 -2.48 -9.73 -6.36
N LEU A 145 -3.63 -10.05 -5.77
CA LEU A 145 -4.46 -11.18 -6.17
C LEU A 145 -5.85 -10.78 -6.67
N GLU A 146 -6.19 -9.50 -6.80
CA GLU A 146 -7.52 -9.10 -7.30
C GLU A 146 -7.57 -8.98 -8.84
N PRO A 147 -8.10 -9.96 -9.59
CA PRO A 147 -8.87 -9.69 -10.79
C PRO A 147 -10.19 -9.03 -10.37
N LYS A 148 -10.14 -7.76 -9.93
CA LYS A 148 -11.36 -7.04 -9.52
C LYS A 148 -12.16 -6.59 -10.74
N ARG A 149 -12.93 -7.52 -11.29
CA ARG A 149 -14.35 -7.34 -11.66
C ARG A 149 -14.81 -8.61 -12.37
N VAL A 150 -15.85 -9.23 -11.83
CA VAL A 150 -16.66 -10.24 -12.52
C VAL A 150 -17.13 -9.59 -13.84
N LEU A 151 -16.50 -9.96 -14.94
CA LEU A 151 -16.87 -9.47 -16.26
C LEU A 151 -18.27 -9.98 -16.57
N ARG A 152 -19.23 -9.06 -16.70
CA ARG A 152 -20.51 -9.41 -17.31
C ARG A 152 -20.27 -9.52 -18.81
N LEU A 153 -20.26 -10.76 -19.31
CA LEU A 153 -20.08 -11.09 -20.74
C LEU A 153 -21.17 -10.50 -21.65
N ASN A 154 -22.16 -9.82 -21.10
CA ASN A 154 -23.26 -9.22 -21.86
C ASN A 154 -22.87 -7.87 -22.51
N ASN A 155 -21.76 -7.25 -22.10
CA ASN A 155 -21.30 -5.95 -22.60
C ASN A 155 -19.96 -6.07 -23.36
N ILE A 156 -19.89 -7.01 -24.31
CA ILE A 156 -18.70 -7.20 -25.13
C ILE A 156 -18.68 -6.15 -26.24
N LYS A 157 -17.58 -5.40 -26.33
CA LYS A 157 -17.30 -4.46 -27.41
C LYS A 157 -16.13 -4.99 -28.23
N SER A 158 -16.31 -5.14 -29.54
CA SER A 158 -15.23 -5.51 -30.45
C SER A 158 -14.38 -4.29 -30.78
N VAL A 159 -13.10 -4.34 -30.44
CA VAL A 159 -12.10 -3.35 -30.85
C VAL A 159 -11.29 -3.98 -31.99
N VAL A 160 -11.40 -3.41 -33.19
CA VAL A 160 -10.79 -4.00 -34.40
C VAL A 160 -9.30 -3.68 -34.48
N ASN A 161 -8.92 -2.44 -34.15
CA ASN A 161 -7.54 -2.01 -34.25
C ASN A 161 -6.82 -2.10 -32.88
N PRO A 162 -5.70 -2.83 -32.78
CA PRO A 162 -4.94 -2.91 -31.53
C PRO A 162 -4.49 -1.56 -30.96
N HIS A 163 -4.27 -0.55 -31.80
CA HIS A 163 -3.85 0.77 -31.33
C HIS A 163 -4.96 1.58 -30.64
N ASP A 164 -6.22 1.15 -30.74
CA ASP A 164 -7.35 1.83 -30.10
C ASP A 164 -7.56 1.42 -28.64
N TYR A 165 -6.98 0.29 -28.19
CA TYR A 165 -7.14 -0.19 -26.81
C TYR A 165 -6.84 0.89 -25.75
N PRO A 166 -5.73 1.65 -25.81
CA PRO A 166 -5.46 2.69 -24.82
C PRO A 166 -6.53 3.79 -24.76
N LYS A 167 -7.07 4.19 -25.91
CA LYS A 167 -8.13 5.20 -26.00
C LYS A 167 -9.43 4.69 -25.40
N GLU A 168 -9.77 3.44 -25.67
CA GLU A 168 -10.97 2.77 -25.15
C GLU A 168 -10.89 2.56 -23.62
N PHE A 169 -9.71 2.21 -23.09
CA PHE A 169 -9.48 2.15 -21.65
C PHE A 169 -9.57 3.52 -20.98
N ASN A 170 -8.97 4.56 -21.58
CA ASN A 170 -8.97 5.91 -21.01
C ASN A 170 -10.34 6.59 -21.05
N SER A 171 -11.14 6.34 -22.09
CA SER A 171 -12.52 6.82 -22.19
C SER A 171 -13.47 6.08 -21.23
N GLY A 172 -13.03 4.98 -20.62
CA GLY A 172 -13.86 4.13 -19.77
C GLY A 172 -14.86 3.27 -20.55
N SER A 173 -14.76 3.21 -21.87
CA SER A 173 -15.63 2.37 -22.70
C SER A 173 -15.36 0.88 -22.47
N ILE A 174 -14.11 0.50 -22.15
CA ILE A 174 -13.76 -0.87 -21.77
C ILE A 174 -13.07 -0.87 -20.40
N THR A 175 -13.35 -1.91 -19.62
CA THR A 175 -12.73 -2.14 -18.30
C THR A 175 -11.63 -3.19 -18.36
N ALA A 176 -11.80 -4.20 -19.22
CA ALA A 176 -10.83 -5.24 -19.49
C ALA A 176 -10.86 -5.53 -21.00
N ALA A 177 -9.76 -6.00 -21.54
CA ALA A 177 -9.65 -6.51 -22.90
C ALA A 177 -9.25 -7.98 -22.86
N PHE A 178 -9.77 -8.77 -23.78
CA PHE A 178 -9.32 -10.13 -24.01
C PHE A 178 -8.40 -10.12 -25.23
N LEU A 179 -7.18 -10.58 -25.06
CA LEU A 179 -6.15 -10.61 -26.10
C LEU A 179 -5.62 -12.03 -26.22
N GLU A 180 -5.30 -12.44 -27.43
CA GLU A 180 -4.58 -13.69 -27.63
C GLU A 180 -3.10 -13.55 -27.22
N LEU A 181 -2.49 -14.63 -26.77
CA LEU A 181 -1.14 -14.65 -26.19
C LEU A 181 -0.04 -13.92 -27.00
N PRO A 182 0.14 -14.12 -28.32
CA PRO A 182 1.19 -13.41 -29.05
C PRO A 182 0.93 -11.90 -29.11
N TYR A 183 -0.33 -11.48 -29.32
CA TYR A 183 -0.71 -10.07 -29.36
C TYR A 183 -0.59 -9.41 -28.00
N GLU A 184 -0.93 -10.13 -26.93
CA GLU A 184 -0.72 -9.66 -25.57
C GLU A 184 0.77 -9.39 -25.29
N LYS A 185 1.66 -10.31 -25.68
CA LYS A 185 3.11 -10.10 -25.51
C LYS A 185 3.56 -8.84 -26.22
N VAL A 186 3.14 -8.61 -27.47
CA VAL A 186 3.49 -7.39 -28.22
C VAL A 186 2.90 -6.16 -27.54
N PHE A 187 1.64 -6.20 -27.12
CA PHE A 187 0.99 -5.08 -26.45
C PHE A 187 1.71 -4.70 -25.15
N ARG A 188 2.10 -5.68 -24.34
CA ARG A 188 2.84 -5.44 -23.10
C ARG A 188 4.21 -4.82 -23.35
N GLN A 189 4.85 -5.12 -24.49
CA GLN A 189 6.11 -4.49 -24.87
C GLN A 189 5.97 -3.02 -25.25
N GLU A 190 4.85 -2.65 -25.85
CA GLU A 190 4.58 -1.28 -26.25
C GLU A 190 4.18 -0.42 -25.05
N TYR A 191 3.43 -0.98 -24.09
CA TYR A 191 2.82 -0.22 -23.00
C TYR A 191 3.37 -0.53 -21.58
N CYS A 192 4.31 -1.47 -21.45
CA CYS A 192 4.99 -1.85 -20.20
C CYS A 192 4.06 -1.93 -18.97
N ASP A 193 4.42 -1.24 -17.87
CA ASP A 193 3.75 -1.30 -16.55
C ASP A 193 2.36 -0.64 -16.48
N ARG A 194 1.84 -0.13 -17.60
CA ARG A 194 0.52 0.52 -17.62
C ARG A 194 -0.63 -0.48 -17.58
N TYR A 195 -0.37 -1.73 -17.93
CA TYR A 195 -1.38 -2.79 -17.99
C TYR A 195 -0.85 -4.06 -17.36
N THR A 196 -1.75 -4.84 -16.77
CA THR A 196 -1.42 -6.12 -16.13
C THR A 196 -2.37 -7.21 -16.60
N LEU A 197 -1.89 -8.45 -16.58
CA LEU A 197 -2.73 -9.61 -16.83
C LEU A 197 -3.46 -10.01 -15.57
N THR A 198 -4.68 -10.49 -15.73
CA THR A 198 -5.51 -10.89 -14.60
C THR A 198 -6.31 -12.14 -14.92
N GLY A 199 -6.55 -12.98 -13.92
CA GLY A 199 -7.25 -14.25 -14.10
C GLY A 199 -6.46 -15.33 -14.84
N PRO A 200 -7.10 -16.48 -15.16
CA PRO A 200 -6.45 -17.58 -15.84
C PRO A 200 -6.27 -17.32 -17.34
N THR A 201 -5.20 -17.87 -17.91
CA THR A 201 -5.02 -17.95 -19.36
C THR A 201 -5.81 -19.14 -19.89
N TYR A 202 -6.80 -18.88 -20.75
CA TYR A 202 -7.58 -19.92 -21.40
C TYR A 202 -6.88 -20.38 -22.67
N ARG A 203 -6.15 -21.49 -22.58
CA ARG A 203 -5.47 -22.09 -23.74
C ARG A 203 -6.47 -22.85 -24.59
N PHE A 204 -6.42 -22.64 -25.91
CA PHE A 204 -7.20 -23.41 -26.88
C PHE A 204 -6.39 -23.59 -28.16
N GLY A 205 -6.30 -24.84 -28.61
CA GLY A 205 -5.56 -25.20 -29.81
C GLY A 205 -4.13 -24.66 -29.81
N GLY A 206 -3.74 -24.11 -30.95
CA GLY A 206 -2.49 -23.42 -31.22
C GLY A 206 -2.57 -22.76 -32.59
N PHE A 207 -1.56 -21.97 -32.97
CA PHE A 207 -1.46 -21.44 -34.32
C PHE A 207 -0.81 -22.47 -35.24
N GLY A 208 -1.47 -22.80 -36.34
CA GLY A 208 -1.00 -23.79 -37.31
C GLY A 208 -1.19 -23.28 -38.73
N PHE A 209 -0.41 -23.81 -39.67
CA PHE A 209 -0.63 -23.55 -41.08
C PHE A 209 -1.81 -24.36 -41.58
N VAL A 210 -2.51 -23.83 -42.57
CA VAL A 210 -3.74 -24.44 -43.10
C VAL A 210 -3.48 -24.95 -44.51
N PHE A 211 -3.89 -26.18 -44.77
CA PHE A 211 -3.83 -26.83 -46.07
C PHE A 211 -5.22 -27.36 -46.46
N GLN A 212 -5.39 -27.66 -47.75
CA GLN A 212 -6.57 -28.38 -48.22
C GLN A 212 -6.69 -29.74 -47.52
N LYS A 213 -7.93 -30.16 -47.26
CA LYS A 213 -8.21 -31.41 -46.52
C LYS A 213 -7.57 -32.60 -47.23
N GLY A 214 -6.79 -33.40 -46.50
CA GLY A 214 -6.09 -34.57 -47.04
C GLY A 214 -4.79 -34.25 -47.83
N SER A 215 -4.30 -33.01 -47.80
CA SER A 215 -3.02 -32.66 -48.43
C SER A 215 -1.84 -33.38 -47.75
N PRO A 216 -0.96 -34.07 -48.49
CA PRO A 216 0.21 -34.74 -47.90
C PRO A 216 1.22 -33.74 -47.34
N ILE A 217 1.25 -32.51 -47.87
CA ILE A 217 2.17 -31.45 -47.46
C ILE A 217 1.95 -31.04 -46.00
N ALA A 218 0.72 -31.16 -45.49
CA ALA A 218 0.42 -30.85 -44.10
C ALA A 218 1.20 -31.76 -43.13
N ALA A 219 1.45 -33.01 -43.50
CA ALA A 219 2.22 -33.96 -42.71
C ALA A 219 3.72 -33.58 -42.72
N ASP A 220 4.28 -33.33 -43.90
CA ASP A 220 5.69 -32.95 -44.06
C ASP A 220 6.01 -31.65 -43.29
N VAL A 221 5.12 -30.66 -43.36
CA VAL A 221 5.29 -29.39 -42.63
C VAL A 221 5.12 -29.60 -41.13
N SER A 222 4.20 -30.47 -40.71
CA SER A 222 4.03 -30.81 -39.30
C SER A 222 5.29 -31.46 -38.72
N GLU A 223 5.91 -32.38 -39.46
CA GLU A 223 7.18 -33.00 -39.08
C GLU A 223 8.28 -31.96 -38.95
N ALA A 224 8.41 -31.04 -39.92
CA ALA A 224 9.38 -29.95 -39.84
C ALA A 224 9.17 -29.04 -38.62
N ILE A 225 7.92 -28.73 -38.25
CA ILE A 225 7.60 -27.95 -37.05
C ILE A 225 8.02 -28.70 -35.78
N LEU A 226 7.77 -30.01 -35.71
CA LEU A 226 8.17 -30.85 -34.58
C LEU A 226 9.69 -30.87 -34.42
N ILE A 227 10.43 -31.13 -35.50
CA ILE A 227 11.91 -31.09 -35.51
C ILE A 227 12.41 -29.72 -35.00
N MET A 228 11.84 -28.62 -35.51
CA MET A 228 12.21 -27.26 -35.07
C MET A 228 11.86 -26.98 -33.60
N SER A 229 10.83 -27.63 -33.06
CA SER A 229 10.44 -27.54 -31.66
C SER A 229 11.37 -28.33 -30.75
N GLU A 230 11.74 -29.56 -31.15
CA GLU A 230 12.66 -30.44 -30.43
C GLU A 230 14.07 -29.85 -30.35
N ASP A 231 14.57 -29.30 -31.46
CA ASP A 231 15.88 -28.63 -31.53
C ASP A 231 15.90 -27.26 -30.85
N GLY A 232 14.74 -26.74 -30.40
CA GLY A 232 14.62 -25.44 -29.75
C GLY A 232 14.70 -24.22 -30.66
N ARG A 233 14.96 -24.40 -31.97
CA ARG A 233 15.00 -23.30 -32.97
C ARG A 233 13.70 -22.51 -33.01
N LEU A 234 12.56 -23.18 -32.87
CA LEU A 234 11.25 -22.54 -32.83
C LEU A 234 11.14 -21.58 -31.63
N LYS A 235 11.63 -22.00 -30.46
CA LYS A 235 11.68 -21.17 -29.25
C LYS A 235 12.61 -19.97 -29.43
N GLU A 236 13.73 -20.13 -30.13
CA GLU A 236 14.64 -19.02 -30.43
C GLU A 236 14.01 -17.98 -31.35
N ILE A 237 13.31 -18.41 -32.40
CA ILE A 237 12.59 -17.50 -33.32
C ILE A 237 11.52 -16.74 -32.54
N VAL A 238 10.69 -17.44 -31.78
CA VAL A 238 9.67 -16.82 -30.91
C VAL A 238 10.31 -15.84 -29.94
N LYS A 239 11.42 -16.21 -29.31
CA LYS A 239 12.15 -15.32 -28.40
C LYS A 239 12.69 -14.10 -29.16
N LYS A 240 13.27 -14.26 -30.34
CA LYS A 240 13.85 -13.16 -31.12
C LYS A 240 12.81 -12.12 -31.54
N TRP A 241 11.62 -12.57 -31.94
CA TRP A 241 10.58 -11.68 -32.45
C TRP A 241 9.58 -11.20 -31.38
N LEU A 242 9.36 -11.98 -30.32
CA LEU A 242 8.33 -11.72 -29.28
C LEU A 242 8.90 -11.54 -27.87
N SER A 243 10.23 -11.44 -27.68
CA SER A 243 10.80 -11.07 -26.37
C SER A 243 10.70 -9.59 -26.08
N PRO A 244 10.54 -9.22 -24.80
CA PRO A 244 10.40 -7.83 -24.41
C PRO A 244 11.57 -6.96 -24.87
N SER A 245 11.25 -5.83 -25.50
CA SER A 245 12.23 -4.83 -25.88
C SER A 245 12.93 -4.27 -24.64
N LYS A 246 14.20 -3.87 -24.78
CA LYS A 246 14.98 -3.24 -23.70
C LYS A 246 14.34 -1.93 -23.17
N ASN A 247 13.38 -1.34 -23.87
CA ASN A 247 12.73 -0.09 -23.47
C ASN A 247 11.84 -0.25 -22.23
N CYS A 248 11.25 -1.43 -22.01
CA CYS A 248 10.59 -1.73 -20.72
C CYS A 248 11.58 -2.13 -19.62
N SER A 249 12.87 -2.27 -19.96
CA SER A 249 13.92 -2.57 -18.98
C SER A 249 14.49 -1.25 -18.44
N SER A 250 13.77 -0.66 -17.50
CA SER A 250 14.43 0.00 -16.38
C SER A 250 14.55 -1.04 -15.27
N ASP A 251 15.73 -1.66 -15.19
CA ASP A 251 16.10 -2.73 -14.25
C ASP A 251 15.22 -3.97 -14.24
N THR A 252 15.76 -5.04 -14.83
CA THR A 252 15.32 -6.42 -14.56
C THR A 252 15.80 -6.83 -13.16
N THR A 253 15.40 -6.07 -12.14
CA THR A 253 15.55 -6.37 -10.71
C THR A 253 14.43 -5.70 -9.89
N LYS A 254 13.22 -5.57 -10.45
CA LYS A 254 12.00 -5.30 -9.68
C LYS A 254 10.95 -6.39 -9.90
N GLY A 255 11.40 -7.64 -9.83
CA GLY A 255 10.56 -8.79 -9.49
C GLY A 255 10.17 -8.84 -8.01
N THR A 256 10.38 -7.75 -7.28
CA THR A 256 9.85 -7.52 -5.95
C THR A 256 9.26 -6.12 -5.95
N ASP A 257 7.94 -6.05 -5.79
CA ASP A 257 7.25 -4.84 -5.34
C ASP A 257 7.85 -4.44 -3.98
N SER A 258 9.01 -3.79 -4.01
CA SER A 258 9.60 -3.23 -2.81
C SER A 258 8.67 -2.15 -2.31
N LEU A 259 8.49 -2.13 -1.00
CA LEU A 259 7.71 -1.12 -0.30
C LEU A 259 8.28 0.26 -0.65
N SER A 260 7.64 0.93 -1.62
CA SER A 260 8.10 2.22 -2.13
C SER A 260 7.93 3.29 -1.05
N LEU A 261 8.86 4.26 -0.98
CA LEU A 261 8.77 5.46 -0.14
C LEU A 261 7.41 6.17 -0.28
N LYS A 262 6.78 6.09 -1.45
CA LYS A 262 5.43 6.64 -1.70
C LYS A 262 4.36 6.02 -0.80
N SER A 263 4.52 4.76 -0.39
CA SER A 263 3.57 4.06 0.49
C SER A 263 3.67 4.53 1.94
N PHE A 264 4.83 5.08 2.36
CA PHE A 264 5.13 5.45 3.75
C PHE A 264 5.22 6.97 3.98
N TRP A 265 5.00 7.79 2.95
CA TRP A 265 5.20 9.23 3.06
C TRP A 265 4.36 9.91 4.15
N GLY A 266 3.15 9.41 4.42
CA GLY A 266 2.33 9.89 5.54
C GLY A 266 3.00 9.70 6.91
N LEU A 267 3.65 8.57 7.15
CA LEU A 267 4.40 8.31 8.39
C LEU A 267 5.62 9.21 8.51
N TYR A 268 6.34 9.43 7.40
CA TYR A 268 7.47 10.35 7.38
C TYR A 268 7.03 11.78 7.70
N LEU A 269 5.91 12.25 7.13
CA LEU A 269 5.37 13.56 7.47
C LEU A 269 5.01 13.69 8.95
N ILE A 270 4.34 12.69 9.53
CA ILE A 270 4.01 12.71 10.96
C ILE A 270 5.29 12.86 11.79
N SER A 271 6.34 12.08 11.47
CA SER A 271 7.61 12.16 12.20
C SER A 271 8.31 13.51 12.09
N VAL A 272 8.24 14.16 10.92
CA VAL A 272 8.81 15.49 10.69
C VAL A 272 8.01 16.53 11.48
N VAL A 273 6.67 16.50 11.38
CA VAL A 273 5.79 17.45 12.07
C VAL A 273 5.94 17.33 13.59
N THR A 274 5.99 16.12 14.14
CA THR A 274 6.20 15.93 15.59
C THR A 274 7.56 16.44 16.04
N SER A 275 8.61 16.23 15.25
CA SER A 275 9.97 16.67 15.60
C SER A 275 10.10 18.20 15.54
N THR A 276 9.56 18.84 14.50
CA THR A 276 9.55 20.30 14.37
C THR A 276 8.63 20.95 15.41
N GLY A 277 7.49 20.34 15.72
CA GLY A 277 6.60 20.78 16.80
C GLY A 277 7.28 20.73 18.16
N ALA A 278 7.98 19.65 18.48
CA ALA A 278 8.74 19.54 19.73
C ALA A 278 9.84 20.60 19.83
N TYR A 279 10.59 20.82 18.74
CA TYR A 279 11.65 21.84 18.69
C TYR A 279 11.12 23.27 18.85
N THR A 280 9.97 23.59 18.25
CA THR A 280 9.35 24.92 18.38
C THR A 280 8.77 25.14 19.79
N LEU A 281 8.19 24.10 20.39
CA LEU A 281 7.73 24.15 21.77
C LEU A 281 8.88 24.30 22.77
N SER A 282 10.02 23.64 22.56
CA SER A 282 11.18 23.77 23.45
C SER A 282 11.80 25.17 23.44
N GLN A 283 11.79 25.84 22.29
CA GLN A 283 12.23 27.24 22.19
C GLN A 283 11.22 28.20 22.82
N GLY A 284 9.93 27.88 22.75
CA GLY A 284 8.86 28.65 23.39
C GLY A 284 8.87 28.56 24.91
N SER A 285 9.07 27.37 25.48
CA SER A 285 9.19 27.17 26.93
C SER A 285 10.44 27.83 27.49
N ALA A 286 11.59 27.71 26.81
CA ALA A 286 12.83 28.39 27.20
C ALA A 286 12.67 29.93 27.20
N LYS A 287 11.84 30.47 26.31
CA LYS A 287 11.55 31.91 26.25
C LYS A 287 10.57 32.36 27.34
N TRP A 288 9.60 31.53 27.73
CA TRP A 288 8.67 31.82 28.83
C TRP A 288 9.36 31.77 30.20
N GLU A 289 10.28 30.84 30.41
CA GLU A 289 11.05 30.71 31.65
C GLU A 289 12.06 31.85 31.84
N PHE A 290 12.53 32.46 30.74
CA PHE A 290 13.35 33.68 30.78
C PHE A 290 12.51 34.95 31.09
N VAL A 291 11.19 34.90 30.94
CA VAL A 291 10.27 36.06 31.09
C VAL A 291 9.60 36.11 32.49
N SER A 292 9.68 35.07 33.31
CA SER A 292 9.26 35.11 34.72
C SER A 292 10.15 34.16 35.55
N PRO A 293 10.97 34.59 36.54
CA PRO A 293 10.65 35.56 37.61
C PRO A 293 11.85 36.43 38.10
N SER A 294 11.87 37.73 37.80
CA SER A 294 12.66 38.72 38.58
C SER A 294 12.11 40.16 38.55
N GLU A 295 11.08 40.46 37.75
CA GLU A 295 10.50 41.81 37.63
C GLU A 295 9.45 42.18 38.69
N LEU A 296 9.38 41.47 39.82
CA LEU A 296 8.48 41.80 40.93
C LEU A 296 9.23 41.77 42.27
N ALA A 297 10.31 42.55 42.38
CA ALA A 297 10.87 42.95 43.67
C ALA A 297 10.42 44.40 43.99
N PRO A 298 9.88 44.68 45.20
CA PRO A 298 9.20 45.93 45.54
C PRO A 298 10.20 47.03 45.95
N GLU A 299 11.18 47.34 45.11
CA GLU A 299 12.11 48.44 45.35
C GLU A 299 11.41 49.81 45.12
N ALA A 300 10.36 49.84 44.29
CA ALA A 300 9.58 51.06 44.02
C ALA A 300 8.58 51.43 45.14
N PHE A 301 8.23 50.49 46.05
CA PHE A 301 7.25 50.74 47.11
C PHE A 301 7.89 51.35 48.38
N LEU A 302 9.19 51.09 48.62
CA LEU A 302 9.91 51.63 49.78
C LEU A 302 10.49 53.04 49.54
N GLU A 303 10.71 53.45 48.28
CA GLU A 303 11.14 54.82 47.93
C GLU A 303 9.98 55.84 48.06
N ALA A 304 8.72 55.39 47.94
CA ALA A 304 7.53 56.24 48.03
C ALA A 304 7.06 56.55 49.47
N LEU A 305 7.63 55.88 50.49
CA LEU A 305 7.29 56.07 51.91
C LEU A 305 8.31 56.93 52.68
N ARG A 306 9.22 57.64 52.00
CA ARG A 306 10.14 58.60 52.66
C ARG A 306 9.41 59.94 52.89
N PRO A 307 9.04 60.31 54.13
CA PRO A 307 8.43 61.62 54.38
C PRO A 307 9.45 62.74 54.15
N THR A 308 9.09 63.68 53.28
CA THR A 308 9.79 64.95 53.05
C THR A 308 9.72 65.81 54.32
N GLN A 309 10.88 66.09 54.93
CA GLN A 309 11.01 67.10 55.98
C GLN A 309 10.68 68.48 55.42
N LEU A 310 9.73 69.14 56.08
CA LEU A 310 9.23 70.46 55.77
C LEU A 310 10.16 71.51 56.42
N GLU A 311 11.09 72.09 55.65
CA GLU A 311 11.83 73.27 56.10
C GLU A 311 10.91 74.50 56.01
N ILE A 312 10.54 75.06 57.17
CA ILE A 312 9.86 76.35 57.29
C ILE A 312 10.95 77.44 57.36
N PRO A 313 10.88 78.51 56.53
CA PRO A 313 11.88 79.58 56.52
C PRO A 313 11.70 80.60 57.66
N LEU A 314 12.84 81.04 58.18
CA LEU A 314 13.10 81.96 59.31
C LEU A 314 12.50 83.37 59.19
N ARG A 315 12.10 83.98 60.34
CA ARG A 315 12.41 85.37 60.71
C ARG A 315 12.16 85.63 62.21
N ASN A 316 13.12 86.35 62.82
CA ASN A 316 13.25 86.85 64.20
C ASN A 316 11.98 87.05 65.05
#